data_AF-A0A1K0IK21-F1
#
_entry.id   AF-A0A1K0IK21-F1
#
_cell.length_a   1.000
_cell.length_b   1.000
_cell.length_c   1.000
_cell.angle_alpha   90.00
_cell.angle_beta   90.00
_cell.angle_gamma   90.00
#
_symmetry.space_group_name_H-M   'P 1'
#
loop_
_entity.id
_entity.type
_entity.pdbx_description
1 polymer ?
#
loop_
_entity_poly.entity_id
_entity_poly.type
_entity_poly.pdbx_seq_one_letter_code
_entity_poly.pdbx_strand_id
1 'polypeptide(L)'
;MPRRWAKWIASWWRWTATRLFRQRIPTTPHADIGRWLASLDRLQALLAESGARVLVPSHGPVPAAAGGTEAIAQTRGYLQWLDTRLREAAAQGRDLAEVMAMPVPQPYAHWAAMPAEYLRNVGHLYPAREEAALGH
;
A
#
# COMPACT_ATOMS: atom_id res chain seq x y z
N MET A 1 -12.42 -30.89 16.69
CA MET A 1 -11.41 -29.80 16.72
C MET A 1 -11.82 -28.76 15.69
N PRO A 2 -12.03 -27.47 16.05
CA PRO A 2 -10.98 -26.49 15.72
C PRO A 2 -11.00 -25.23 16.61
N ARG A 3 -10.24 -25.20 17.72
CA ARG A 3 -9.98 -23.96 18.50
C ARG A 3 -8.59 -23.36 18.23
N ARG A 4 -7.76 -24.02 17.40
CA ARG A 4 -6.37 -23.60 17.12
C ARG A 4 -6.27 -22.57 15.99
N TRP A 5 -7.17 -22.56 15.02
CA TRP A 5 -7.11 -21.66 13.85
C TRP A 5 -7.40 -20.19 14.19
N ALA A 6 -8.41 -19.93 15.03
CA ALA A 6 -8.81 -18.57 15.39
C ALA A 6 -7.75 -17.81 16.21
N LYS A 7 -6.98 -18.51 17.06
CA LYS A 7 -5.92 -17.91 17.88
C LYS A 7 -4.69 -17.52 17.06
N TRP A 8 -4.38 -18.27 16.01
CA TRP A 8 -3.29 -17.95 15.07
C TRP A 8 -3.64 -16.74 14.19
N ILE A 9 -4.86 -16.68 13.64
CA ILE A 9 -5.33 -15.55 12.84
C ILE A 9 -5.36 -14.26 13.66
N ALA A 10 -5.86 -14.29 14.90
CA ALA A 10 -5.94 -13.10 15.76
C ALA A 10 -4.58 -12.54 16.20
N SER A 11 -3.55 -13.40 16.35
CA SER A 11 -2.19 -12.97 16.66
C SER A 11 -1.50 -12.36 15.43
N TRP A 12 -1.75 -12.91 14.23
CA TRP A 12 -1.21 -12.41 12.96
C TRP A 12 -1.90 -11.12 12.47
N TRP A 13 -3.20 -10.98 12.73
CA TRP A 13 -4.01 -9.79 12.41
C TRP A 13 -3.41 -8.48 12.94
N ARG A 14 -2.74 -8.56 14.10
CA ARG A 14 -2.07 -7.42 14.75
C ARG A 14 -0.93 -6.82 13.91
N TRP A 15 -0.42 -7.55 12.91
CA TRP A 15 0.74 -7.15 12.10
C TRP A 15 0.42 -6.93 10.61
N THR A 16 -0.66 -7.51 10.06
CA THR A 16 -0.97 -7.44 8.62
C THR A 16 -2.28 -6.75 8.27
N ALA A 17 -3.25 -6.66 9.18
CA ALA A 17 -4.55 -6.04 8.86
C ALA A 17 -4.52 -4.50 8.83
N THR A 18 -3.47 -3.89 9.40
CA THR A 18 -3.30 -2.42 9.46
C THR A 18 -2.96 -1.78 8.12
N ARG A 19 -2.84 -2.55 7.02
CA ARG A 19 -2.18 -2.13 5.77
C ARG A 19 -2.93 -2.50 4.49
N LEU A 20 -4.21 -2.81 4.55
CA LEU A 20 -5.03 -3.04 3.34
C LEU A 20 -5.93 -1.83 3.10
N PHE A 21 -5.84 -1.27 1.90
CA PHE A 21 -6.60 -0.11 1.49
C PHE A 21 -7.40 -0.42 0.23
N ARG A 22 -8.61 0.13 0.17
CA ARG A 22 -9.50 0.04 -0.99
C ARG A 22 -10.03 1.42 -1.28
N GLN A 23 -9.78 1.91 -2.50
CA GLN A 23 -10.14 3.25 -2.98
C GLN A 23 -9.74 4.36 -1.99
N ARG A 24 -8.62 4.18 -1.30
CA ARG A 24 -8.06 5.09 -0.30
C ARG A 24 -6.56 5.07 -0.43
N ILE A 25 -5.93 6.25 -0.36
CA ILE A 25 -4.48 6.36 -0.35
C ILE A 25 -3.92 5.68 0.91
N PRO A 26 -3.02 4.70 0.76
CA PRO A 26 -2.35 4.06 1.90
C PRO A 26 -1.53 5.06 2.71
N THR A 27 -1.60 4.97 4.03
CA THR A 27 -0.72 5.72 4.95
C THR A 27 0.64 5.02 5.03
N THR A 28 1.73 5.73 4.74
CA THR A 28 3.09 5.15 4.75
C THR A 28 4.02 5.62 5.89
N PRO A 29 3.59 5.93 7.13
CA PRO A 29 4.41 6.71 8.07
C PRO A 29 5.75 6.07 8.50
N HIS A 30 6.02 4.79 8.19
CA HIS A 30 7.33 4.14 8.32
C HIS A 30 7.47 3.01 7.29
N ALA A 31 6.90 3.18 6.09
CA ALA A 31 6.74 2.06 5.17
C ALA A 31 7.96 1.86 4.28
N ASP A 32 8.57 0.69 4.40
CA ASP A 32 9.40 0.12 3.35
C ASP A 32 8.46 -0.54 2.32
N ILE A 33 8.38 0.04 1.12
CA ILE A 33 7.51 -0.45 0.04
C ILE A 33 7.84 -1.92 -0.30
N GLY A 34 9.12 -2.28 -0.36
CA GLY A 34 9.54 -3.65 -0.68
C GLY A 34 9.06 -4.66 0.36
N ARG A 35 9.25 -4.36 1.65
CA ARG A 35 8.75 -5.21 2.75
C ARG A 35 7.22 -5.29 2.76
N TRP A 36 6.54 -4.22 2.39
CA TRP A 36 5.08 -4.23 2.30
C TRP A 36 4.60 -5.11 1.16
N LEU A 37 5.17 -4.97 -0.04
CA LEU A 37 4.85 -5.83 -1.18
C LEU A 37 5.06 -7.32 -0.84
N ALA A 38 6.18 -7.67 -0.21
CA ALA A 38 6.43 -9.04 0.26
C ALA A 38 5.39 -9.54 1.28
N SER A 39 4.90 -8.65 2.14
CA SER A 39 3.82 -8.98 3.08
C SER A 39 2.49 -9.22 2.38
N LEU A 40 2.18 -8.46 1.32
CA LEU A 40 0.98 -8.64 0.50
C LEU A 40 1.03 -9.98 -0.26
N ASP A 41 2.20 -10.37 -0.77
CA ASP A 41 2.41 -11.65 -1.44
C ASP A 41 2.16 -12.83 -0.49
N ARG A 42 2.72 -12.76 0.72
CA ARG A 42 2.48 -13.77 1.76
C ARG A 42 1.01 -13.85 2.15
N LEU A 43 0.33 -12.71 2.28
CA LEU A 43 -1.10 -12.68 2.59
C LEU A 43 -1.94 -13.31 1.48
N GLN A 44 -1.61 -13.03 0.21
CA GLN A 44 -2.31 -13.60 -0.93
C GLN A 44 -2.13 -15.12 -1.00
N ALA A 45 -0.94 -15.65 -0.73
CA ALA A 45 -0.69 -17.08 -0.64
C ALA A 45 -1.55 -17.74 0.45
N LEU A 46 -1.60 -17.17 1.65
CA LEU A 46 -2.42 -17.69 2.75
C LEU A 46 -3.93 -17.69 2.44
N LEU A 47 -4.42 -16.69 1.72
CA LEU A 47 -5.82 -16.67 1.26
C LEU A 47 -6.09 -17.79 0.26
N ALA A 48 -5.17 -18.03 -0.68
CA ALA A 48 -5.30 -19.10 -1.66
C ALA A 48 -5.31 -20.48 -0.97
N GLU A 49 -4.42 -20.70 0.01
CA GLU A 49 -4.32 -21.95 0.77
C GLU A 49 -5.54 -22.21 1.67
N SER A 50 -6.07 -21.17 2.33
CA SER A 50 -7.18 -21.30 3.27
C SER A 50 -8.57 -21.30 2.61
N GLY A 51 -8.66 -20.89 1.35
CA GLY A 51 -9.93 -20.66 0.65
C GLY A 51 -10.74 -19.48 1.20
N ALA A 52 -10.18 -18.68 2.10
CA ALA A 52 -10.83 -17.52 2.68
C ALA A 52 -11.04 -16.42 1.63
N ARG A 53 -12.26 -15.88 1.52
CA ARG A 53 -12.60 -14.80 0.58
C ARG A 53 -12.81 -13.45 1.24
N VAL A 54 -12.86 -13.42 2.57
CA VAL A 54 -13.14 -12.21 3.34
C VAL A 54 -11.90 -11.81 4.11
N LEU A 55 -11.32 -10.67 3.72
CA LEU A 55 -10.43 -9.90 4.58
C LEU A 55 -11.17 -8.64 4.99
N VAL A 56 -11.18 -8.37 6.30
CA VAL A 56 -11.69 -7.13 6.87
C VAL A 56 -10.56 -6.09 6.87
N PRO A 57 -10.59 -5.04 6.04
CA PRO A 57 -9.59 -3.98 6.11
C PRO A 57 -9.70 -3.28 7.48
N SER A 58 -8.59 -2.82 8.07
CA SER A 58 -8.66 -2.02 9.30
C SER A 58 -9.21 -0.60 9.07
N HIS A 59 -9.14 -0.07 7.84
CA HIS A 59 -9.63 1.25 7.45
C HIS A 59 -10.47 1.20 6.17
N GLY A 60 -11.61 1.89 6.19
CA GLY A 60 -12.61 1.89 5.11
C GLY A 60 -13.83 1.02 5.45
N PRO A 61 -14.99 1.25 4.81
CA PRO A 61 -16.20 0.48 5.11
C PRO A 61 -15.93 -1.01 4.87
N VAL A 62 -16.41 -1.86 5.78
CA VAL A 62 -16.41 -3.32 5.60
C VAL A 62 -17.44 -3.64 4.52
N PRO A 63 -17.06 -4.08 3.30
CA PRO A 63 -18.07 -4.55 2.39
C PRO A 63 -18.56 -5.91 2.88
N ALA A 64 -19.88 -6.11 2.86
CA ALA A 64 -20.56 -7.32 3.30
C ALA A 64 -20.21 -8.58 2.46
N ALA A 65 -19.32 -8.48 1.47
CA ALA A 65 -18.90 -9.62 0.65
C ALA A 65 -17.48 -9.42 0.10
N ALA A 66 -16.65 -10.45 0.20
CA ALA A 66 -15.63 -10.83 -0.79
C ALA A 66 -14.60 -9.79 -1.30
N GLY A 67 -14.15 -8.82 -0.48
CA GLY A 67 -13.25 -7.74 -0.93
C GLY A 67 -11.74 -7.93 -0.70
N GLY A 68 -11.30 -9.07 -0.17
CA GLY A 68 -9.91 -9.21 0.32
C GLY A 68 -8.86 -9.20 -0.79
N THR A 69 -9.09 -9.96 -1.86
CA THR A 69 -8.20 -10.00 -3.02
C THR A 69 -8.16 -8.64 -3.74
N GLU A 70 -9.30 -7.94 -3.82
CA GLU A 70 -9.36 -6.61 -4.43
C GLU A 70 -8.57 -5.58 -3.63
N ALA A 71 -8.70 -5.56 -2.29
CA ALA A 71 -7.93 -4.65 -1.44
C ALA A 71 -6.41 -4.91 -1.55
N ILE A 72 -6.00 -6.18 -1.63
CA ILE A 72 -4.60 -6.56 -1.88
C ILE A 72 -4.15 -6.02 -3.24
N ALA A 73 -4.93 -6.25 -4.30
CA ALA A 73 -4.60 -5.81 -5.66
C ALA A 73 -4.49 -4.28 -5.75
N GLN A 74 -5.44 -3.53 -5.17
CA GLN A 74 -5.42 -2.07 -5.18
C GLN A 74 -4.23 -1.52 -4.38
N THR A 75 -3.98 -2.07 -3.17
CA THR A 75 -2.84 -1.65 -2.36
C THR A 75 -1.52 -1.94 -3.08
N ARG A 76 -1.35 -3.15 -3.64
CA ARG A 76 -0.17 -3.53 -4.42
C ARG A 76 0.04 -2.59 -5.61
N GLY A 77 -1.01 -2.39 -6.41
CA GLY A 77 -0.95 -1.54 -7.59
C GLY A 77 -0.55 -0.11 -7.26
N TYR A 78 -1.13 0.49 -6.22
CA TYR A 78 -0.75 1.83 -5.77
C TYR A 78 0.72 1.91 -5.33
N LEU A 79 1.19 0.94 -4.53
CA LEU A 79 2.58 0.95 -4.03
C LEU A 79 3.59 0.81 -5.18
N GLN A 80 3.31 -0.07 -6.14
CA GLN A 80 4.15 -0.25 -7.33
C GLN A 80 4.15 1.01 -8.21
N TRP A 81 2.97 1.58 -8.46
CA TRP A 81 2.85 2.81 -9.23
C TRP A 81 3.62 3.98 -8.56
N LEU A 82 3.44 4.16 -7.25
CA LEU A 82 4.12 5.21 -6.51
C LEU A 82 5.64 5.02 -6.56
N ASP A 83 6.13 3.80 -6.34
CA ASP A 83 7.56 3.49 -6.40
C ASP A 83 8.17 3.85 -7.76
N THR A 84 7.54 3.42 -8.84
CA THR A 84 7.97 3.71 -10.21
C THR A 84 7.97 5.21 -10.47
N ARG A 85 6.87 5.92 -10.12
CA ARG A 85 6.78 7.38 -10.28
C ARG A 85 7.94 8.09 -9.59
N LEU A 86 8.24 7.74 -8.34
CA LEU A 86 9.27 8.42 -7.56
C LEU A 86 10.67 8.15 -8.13
N ARG A 87 10.93 6.92 -8.60
CA ARG A 87 12.20 6.58 -9.27
C ARG A 87 12.38 7.33 -10.59
N GLU A 88 11.34 7.40 -11.41
CA GLU A 88 11.38 8.12 -12.68
C GLU A 88 11.56 9.62 -12.47
N ALA A 89 10.91 10.21 -11.47
CA ALA A 89 11.10 11.62 -11.14
C ALA A 89 12.53 11.91 -10.68
N ALA A 90 13.09 11.06 -9.81
CA ALA A 90 14.47 11.19 -9.36
C ALA A 90 15.48 11.02 -10.52
N ALA A 91 15.25 10.05 -11.41
CA ALA A 91 16.07 9.86 -12.61
C ALA A 91 16.00 11.04 -13.59
N GLN A 92 14.93 11.84 -13.53
CA GLN A 92 14.75 13.06 -14.32
C GLN A 92 15.30 14.30 -13.60
N GLY A 93 15.92 14.14 -12.43
CA GLY A 93 16.51 15.24 -11.66
C GLY A 93 15.49 16.19 -11.04
N ARG A 94 14.24 15.74 -10.84
CA ARG A 94 13.21 16.57 -10.21
C ARG A 94 13.49 16.78 -8.72
N ASP A 95 13.15 17.94 -8.20
CA ASP A 95 13.13 18.16 -6.76
C ASP A 95 11.79 17.73 -6.11
N LEU A 96 11.76 17.70 -4.78
CA LEU A 96 10.56 17.31 -4.03
C LEU A 96 9.31 18.14 -4.37
N ALA A 97 9.46 19.46 -4.56
CA ALA A 97 8.35 20.35 -4.84
C ALA A 97 7.76 20.07 -6.23
N GLU A 98 8.61 19.81 -7.22
CA GLU A 98 8.19 19.38 -8.55
C GLU A 98 7.41 18.06 -8.49
N VAL A 99 7.89 17.07 -7.72
CA VAL A 99 7.18 15.79 -7.56
C VAL A 99 5.83 15.95 -6.87
N MET A 100 5.73 16.82 -5.86
CA MET A 100 4.46 17.12 -5.20
C MET A 100 3.45 17.79 -6.16
N ALA A 101 3.94 18.57 -7.15
CA ALA A 101 3.11 19.22 -8.16
C ALA A 101 2.70 18.29 -9.32
N MET A 102 3.33 17.13 -9.49
CA MET A 102 3.01 16.20 -10.59
C MET A 102 1.56 15.69 -10.52
N PRO A 103 0.79 15.75 -11.62
CA PRO A 103 -0.61 15.33 -11.62
C PRO A 103 -0.75 13.84 -11.31
N VAL A 104 -1.62 13.46 -10.37
CA VAL A 104 -1.87 12.06 -10.03
C VAL A 104 -2.86 11.45 -11.04
N PRO A 105 -2.55 10.31 -11.68
CA PRO A 105 -3.45 9.69 -12.65
C PRO A 105 -4.66 9.04 -11.97
N GLN A 106 -5.70 8.81 -12.76
CA GLN A 106 -6.80 7.93 -12.36
C GLN A 106 -6.33 6.46 -12.26
N PRO A 107 -6.88 5.67 -11.32
CA PRO A 107 -7.98 6.01 -10.41
C PRO A 107 -7.56 6.74 -9.12
N TYR A 108 -6.25 6.85 -8.84
CA TYR A 108 -5.74 7.27 -7.53
C TYR A 108 -6.13 8.70 -7.14
N ALA A 109 -6.28 9.60 -8.13
CA ALA A 109 -6.72 10.96 -7.87
C ALA A 109 -8.12 11.06 -7.25
N HIS A 110 -8.98 10.05 -7.43
CA HIS A 110 -10.31 10.00 -6.82
C HIS A 110 -10.37 9.16 -5.54
N TRP A 111 -9.25 8.62 -5.08
CA TRP A 111 -9.24 7.82 -3.85
C TRP A 111 -9.38 8.71 -2.62
N ALA A 112 -10.02 8.16 -1.58
CA ALA A 112 -10.13 8.84 -0.29
C ALA A 112 -8.75 9.17 0.29
N ALA A 113 -8.68 10.25 1.07
CA ALA A 113 -7.46 10.79 1.68
C ALA A 113 -6.48 11.50 0.72
N MET A 114 -6.85 11.64 -0.56
CA MET A 114 -6.26 12.66 -1.43
C MET A 114 -6.62 14.09 -0.97
N PRO A 115 -5.74 15.09 -1.18
CA PRO A 115 -4.34 14.95 -1.56
C PRO A 115 -3.43 14.67 -0.34
N ALA A 116 -3.95 14.83 0.88
CA ALA A 116 -3.14 14.89 2.11
C ALA A 116 -2.23 13.68 2.32
N GLU A 117 -2.76 12.46 2.18
CA GLU A 117 -1.95 11.24 2.36
C GLU A 117 -0.99 11.00 1.19
N TYR A 118 -1.34 11.40 -0.03
CA TYR A 118 -0.41 11.34 -1.15
C TYR A 118 0.81 12.25 -0.90
N LEU A 119 0.58 13.49 -0.47
CA LEU A 119 1.66 14.43 -0.18
C LEU A 119 2.54 13.95 0.99
N ARG A 120 1.95 13.32 2.02
CA ARG A 120 2.72 12.67 3.09
C ARG A 120 3.58 11.52 2.57
N ASN A 121 3.02 10.67 1.70
CA ASN A 121 3.76 9.57 1.10
C ASN A 121 4.95 10.08 0.27
N VAL A 122 4.73 11.09 -0.59
CA VAL A 122 5.79 11.71 -1.39
C VAL A 122 6.87 12.32 -0.49
N GLY A 123 6.48 13.15 0.48
CA GLY A 123 7.42 13.79 1.42
C GLY A 123 8.25 12.80 2.23
N HIS A 124 7.70 11.61 2.52
CA HIS A 124 8.41 10.57 3.24
C HIS A 124 9.33 9.74 2.34
N LEU A 125 8.87 9.36 1.14
CA LEU A 125 9.52 8.32 0.32
C LEU A 125 10.48 8.89 -0.72
N TYR A 126 10.25 10.12 -1.18
CA TYR A 126 11.05 10.71 -2.26
C TYR A 126 12.51 11.00 -1.89
N PRO A 127 12.85 11.52 -0.68
CA PRO A 127 14.23 11.87 -0.35
C PRO A 127 15.24 10.72 -0.57
N ALA A 128 14.87 9.50 -0.18
CA ALA A 128 15.73 8.33 -0.38
C ALA A 128 15.94 7.95 -1.86
N ARG A 129 15.02 8.34 -2.76
CA ARG A 129 15.14 8.09 -4.22
C ARG A 129 15.93 9.16 -4.93
N GLU A 130 15.75 10.41 -4.50
CA GLU A 130 16.56 11.54 -4.93
C GLU A 130 18.04 11.29 -4.58
N GLU A 131 18.35 10.94 -3.33
CA GLU A 131 19.71 10.58 -2.90
C GLU A 131 20.30 9.44 -3.74
N ALA A 132 19.52 8.38 -3.98
CA ALA A 132 19.97 7.25 -4.79
C ALA A 132 20.27 7.63 -6.26
N ALA A 133 19.55 8.60 -6.83
CA ALA A 133 19.78 9.07 -8.20
C ALA A 133 21.00 9.99 -8.31
N LEU A 134 21.30 10.76 -7.25
CA LEU A 134 22.46 11.67 -7.19
C LEU A 134 23.77 10.97 -6.83
N GLY A 135 23.70 9.82 -6.16
CA GLY A 135 24.87 9.02 -5.74
C GLY A 135 25.51 8.16 -6.85
N HIS A 136 25.13 8.37 -8.11
CA HIS A 136 25.61 7.64 -9.29
C HIS A 136 26.56 8.47 -10.14
#